data_AF-A0A3E0G5U1-F1
#
_entry.id   AF-A0A3E0G5U1-F1
#
_cell.length_a   1.000
_cell.length_b   1.000
_cell.length_c   1.000
_cell.angle_alpha   90.00
_cell.angle_beta   90.00
_cell.angle_gamma   90.00
#
_symmetry.space_group_name_H-M   'P 1'
#
loop_
_entity.id
_entity.type
_entity.pdbx_description
1 polymer ?
#
loop_
_entity_poly.entity_id
_entity_poly.type
_entity_poly.pdbx_seq_one_letter_code
_entity_poly.pdbx_strand_id
1 'polypeptide(L)'
;MVQRERPCGYSGCDRTIPYSGRGRPREYCDRVWPDGETCQQKAEQQRAAAKAAGLDGPLVAYRQVAEATRPALEAVQAQLSELLASLRAVEAGALDRITAAEAAAVAAEERAEQAEHDRDTAVSRAGVADQQRREAVEAQRGAERRARDAEKDAEDAKVKAWREIAEHDHKRGKAEAARDEAQANLKALKERFDRLADDADALGKSNKELTKQAAAAEKAQAVAEAAQRAAENAQAAAEAARDEAIVKRDEAADKATAATTRAEQAETEQTRLRDELATAQQTVQEQQDRAAGAEAERDQLASRLTTAEQRVDERDAEIERLRDEVERVRGERDQAQARADASPTHEQIAEMIRAAVQPPAADEGDGPQPGDSHK
;
A
#
# COMPACT_ATOMS: atom_id res chain seq x y z
N MET A 1 -66.05 -110.54 125.12
CA MET A 1 -65.45 -111.31 126.23
C MET A 1 -64.36 -112.21 125.63
N VAL A 2 -63.09 -111.88 125.83
CA VAL A 2 -61.98 -112.70 125.31
C VAL A 2 -61.90 -113.97 126.15
N GLN A 3 -62.18 -115.14 125.56
CA GLN A 3 -61.98 -116.42 126.25
C GLN A 3 -60.49 -116.54 126.57
N ARG A 4 -60.13 -116.56 127.86
CA ARG A 4 -58.75 -116.75 128.28
C ARG A 4 -58.41 -118.23 128.09
N GLU A 5 -57.71 -118.55 127.02
CA GLU A 5 -57.13 -119.87 126.82
C GLU A 5 -55.85 -119.99 127.65
N ARG A 6 -55.69 -121.14 128.33
CA ARG A 6 -54.48 -121.45 129.10
C ARG A 6 -53.89 -122.76 128.59
N PRO A 7 -52.56 -122.87 128.40
CA PRO A 7 -51.94 -124.16 128.11
C PRO A 7 -52.15 -125.16 129.26
N CYS A 8 -52.27 -126.43 128.91
CA CYS A 8 -52.37 -127.54 129.87
C CYS A 8 -51.15 -127.58 130.81
N GLY A 9 -51.37 -127.83 132.11
CA GLY A 9 -50.32 -127.82 133.13
C GLY A 9 -49.29 -128.95 133.04
N TYR A 10 -49.46 -129.91 132.13
CA TYR A 10 -48.45 -130.93 131.81
C TYR A 10 -47.57 -130.43 130.66
N SER A 11 -46.25 -130.30 130.86
CA SER A 11 -45.37 -129.67 129.88
C SER A 11 -45.23 -130.45 128.56
N GLY A 12 -45.64 -131.71 128.52
CA GLY A 12 -45.69 -132.53 127.30
C GLY A 12 -47.03 -132.47 126.55
N CYS A 13 -47.97 -131.62 126.97
CA CYS A 13 -49.26 -131.45 126.31
C CYS A 13 -49.43 -130.01 125.80
N ASP A 14 -49.42 -129.83 124.48
CA ASP A 14 -49.60 -128.53 123.82
C ASP A 14 -51.08 -128.09 123.72
N ARG A 15 -52.01 -128.80 124.38
CA ARG A 15 -53.44 -128.51 124.30
C ARG A 15 -53.79 -127.30 125.17
N THR A 16 -54.50 -126.32 124.61
CA THR A 16 -55.08 -125.22 125.37
C THR A 16 -56.43 -125.62 125.97
N ILE A 17 -56.67 -125.20 127.21
CA ILE A 17 -57.90 -125.46 127.96
C ILE A 17 -58.76 -124.19 127.85
N PRO A 18 -59.99 -124.28 127.33
CA PRO A 18 -60.91 -123.15 127.31
C PRO A 18 -61.43 -122.87 128.73
N TYR A 19 -61.23 -121.64 129.23
CA TYR A 19 -61.76 -121.22 130.52
C TYR A 19 -63.10 -120.49 130.32
N SER A 20 -64.18 -121.09 130.82
CA SER A 20 -65.56 -120.57 130.70
C SER A 20 -65.85 -119.37 131.62
N GLY A 21 -64.88 -118.89 132.40
CA GLY A 21 -65.02 -117.71 133.25
C GLY A 21 -65.73 -117.95 134.59
N ARG A 22 -66.26 -119.15 134.88
CA ARG A 22 -66.90 -119.51 136.16
C ARG A 22 -66.16 -120.66 136.85
N GLY A 23 -65.92 -120.52 138.16
CA GLY A 23 -65.24 -121.55 138.99
C GLY A 23 -63.72 -121.53 138.91
N ARG A 24 -63.03 -122.40 139.68
CA ARG A 24 -61.56 -122.54 139.61
C ARG A 24 -61.18 -123.13 138.24
N PRO A 25 -60.32 -122.47 137.43
CA PRO A 25 -59.90 -123.01 136.14
C PRO A 25 -59.29 -124.41 136.30
N ARG A 26 -59.64 -125.34 135.40
CA ARG A 26 -58.99 -126.65 135.34
C ARG A 26 -57.52 -126.46 134.94
N GLU A 27 -56.62 -127.08 135.69
CA GLU A 27 -55.17 -127.00 135.43
C GLU A 27 -54.72 -127.96 134.32
N TYR A 28 -55.43 -129.07 134.13
CA TYR A 28 -55.08 -130.11 133.14
C TYR A 28 -56.27 -130.38 132.22
N CYS A 29 -56.00 -130.76 130.98
CA CYS A 29 -57.04 -131.17 130.04
C CYS A 29 -57.48 -132.62 130.29
N ASP A 30 -58.69 -132.97 129.88
CA ASP A 30 -59.27 -134.33 130.04
C ASP A 30 -58.66 -135.36 129.07
N ARG A 31 -57.45 -135.09 128.52
CA ARG A 31 -56.75 -136.02 127.62
C ARG A 31 -56.24 -137.21 128.43
N VAL A 32 -56.58 -138.40 127.96
CA VAL A 32 -56.04 -139.69 128.41
C VAL A 32 -54.97 -140.14 127.43
N TRP A 33 -53.82 -140.57 127.95
CA TRP A 33 -52.67 -141.05 127.19
C TRP A 33 -52.79 -142.56 126.90
N PRO A 34 -52.03 -143.11 125.94
CA PRO A 34 -52.15 -144.51 125.51
C PRO A 34 -51.96 -145.56 126.63
N ASP A 35 -51.31 -145.18 127.71
CA ASP A 35 -51.08 -145.97 128.92
C ASP A 35 -52.24 -145.88 129.94
N GLY A 36 -53.34 -145.20 129.57
CA GLY A 36 -54.50 -145.01 130.42
C GLY A 36 -54.36 -143.88 131.44
N GLU A 37 -53.23 -143.17 131.47
CA GLU A 37 -53.01 -142.08 132.41
C GLU A 37 -53.56 -140.75 131.89
N THR A 38 -54.08 -139.91 132.79
CA THR A 38 -54.54 -138.56 132.45
C THR A 38 -53.38 -137.56 132.42
N CYS A 39 -53.56 -136.41 131.74
CA CYS A 39 -52.60 -135.31 131.82
C CYS A 39 -52.25 -134.88 133.26
N GLN A 40 -53.20 -134.99 134.19
CA GLN A 40 -52.93 -134.73 135.60
C GLN A 40 -51.96 -135.77 136.20
N GLN A 41 -52.21 -137.06 135.98
CA GLN A 41 -51.35 -138.14 136.48
C GLN A 41 -49.96 -138.08 135.86
N LYS A 42 -49.84 -137.77 134.57
CA LYS A 42 -48.55 -137.53 133.91
C LYS A 42 -47.79 -136.33 134.47
N ALA A 43 -48.49 -135.23 134.77
CA ALA A 43 -47.87 -134.08 135.43
C ALA A 43 -47.44 -134.39 136.88
N GLU A 44 -48.21 -135.21 137.61
CA GLU A 44 -47.83 -135.70 138.93
C GLU A 44 -46.62 -136.63 138.86
N GLN A 45 -46.56 -137.55 137.90
CA GLN A 45 -45.38 -138.39 137.64
C GLN A 45 -44.17 -137.56 137.26
N GLN A 46 -44.32 -136.57 136.39
CA GLN A 46 -43.21 -135.69 136.00
C GLN A 46 -42.69 -134.90 137.20
N ARG A 47 -43.59 -134.39 138.06
CA ARG A 47 -43.20 -133.73 139.32
C ARG A 47 -42.54 -134.69 140.29
N ALA A 48 -43.06 -135.91 140.42
CA ALA A 48 -42.48 -136.95 141.25
C ALA A 48 -41.09 -137.37 140.75
N ALA A 49 -40.91 -137.50 139.44
CA ALA A 49 -39.63 -137.83 138.79
C ALA A 49 -38.62 -136.68 138.94
N ALA A 50 -39.04 -135.43 138.73
CA ALA A 50 -38.19 -134.26 138.97
C ALA A 50 -37.77 -134.13 140.45
N LYS A 51 -38.68 -134.45 141.38
CA LYS A 51 -38.40 -134.49 142.82
C LYS A 51 -37.46 -135.64 143.19
N ALA A 52 -37.66 -136.82 142.62
CA ALA A 52 -36.78 -137.99 142.82
C ALA A 52 -35.38 -137.77 142.25
N ALA A 53 -35.25 -137.04 141.14
CA ALA A 53 -33.98 -136.65 140.55
C ALA A 53 -33.31 -135.44 141.24
N GLY A 54 -33.94 -134.85 142.26
CA GLY A 54 -33.44 -133.64 142.93
C GLY A 54 -33.43 -132.38 142.05
N LEU A 55 -34.09 -132.42 140.90
CA LEU A 55 -34.08 -131.35 139.88
C LEU A 55 -35.16 -130.28 140.09
N ASP A 56 -36.10 -130.51 141.01
CA ASP A 56 -37.19 -129.57 141.30
C ASP A 56 -36.67 -128.20 141.75
N GLY A 57 -35.68 -128.17 142.65
CA GLY A 57 -35.01 -126.93 143.10
C GLY A 57 -34.26 -126.21 141.97
N PRO A 58 -33.32 -126.88 141.26
CA PRO A 58 -32.59 -126.28 140.14
C PRO A 58 -33.47 -125.80 138.98
N LEU A 59 -34.56 -126.51 138.65
CA LEU A 59 -35.48 -126.09 137.58
C LEU A 59 -36.34 -124.90 137.98
N VAL A 60 -36.77 -124.83 139.25
CA VAL A 60 -37.44 -123.65 139.79
C VAL A 60 -36.49 -122.45 139.80
N ALA A 61 -35.24 -122.64 140.25
CA ALA A 61 -34.22 -121.60 140.23
C ALA A 61 -33.90 -121.12 138.80
N TYR A 62 -33.75 -122.05 137.85
CA TYR A 62 -33.52 -121.71 136.44
C TYR A 62 -34.70 -120.93 135.84
N ARG A 63 -35.96 -121.34 136.11
CA ARG A 63 -37.14 -120.61 135.64
C ARG A 63 -37.23 -119.21 136.24
N GLN A 64 -36.92 -119.05 137.52
CA GLN A 64 -36.88 -117.73 138.16
C GLN A 64 -35.81 -116.84 137.54
N VAL A 65 -34.61 -117.39 137.28
CA VAL A 65 -33.55 -116.65 136.57
C VAL A 65 -33.99 -116.31 135.15
N ALA A 66 -34.54 -117.26 134.40
CA ALA A 66 -35.01 -117.03 133.03
C ALA A 66 -36.13 -115.98 132.96
N GLU A 67 -37.11 -116.02 133.86
CA GLU A 67 -38.16 -115.00 133.94
C GLU A 67 -37.62 -113.63 134.40
N ALA A 68 -36.64 -113.59 135.30
CA ALA A 68 -35.99 -112.34 135.70
C ALA A 68 -35.11 -111.76 134.57
N THR A 69 -34.50 -112.60 133.74
CA THR A 69 -33.56 -112.18 132.68
C THR A 69 -34.28 -111.84 131.37
N ARG A 70 -35.46 -112.42 131.11
CA ARG A 70 -36.24 -112.20 129.88
C ARG A 70 -36.55 -110.72 129.62
N PRO A 71 -37.06 -109.91 130.58
CA PRO A 71 -37.29 -108.49 130.35
C PRO A 71 -36.01 -107.72 129.98
N ALA A 72 -34.86 -108.13 130.55
CA ALA A 72 -33.57 -107.52 130.21
C ALA A 72 -33.15 -107.86 128.77
N LEU A 73 -33.35 -109.11 128.32
CA LEU A 73 -33.10 -109.51 126.94
C LEU A 73 -34.05 -108.82 125.94
N GLU A 74 -35.33 -108.71 126.28
CA GLU A 74 -36.33 -107.99 125.47
C GLU A 74 -35.99 -106.49 125.37
N ALA A 75 -35.51 -105.87 126.46
CA ALA A 75 -35.03 -104.49 126.45
C ALA A 75 -33.79 -104.30 125.57
N VAL A 76 -32.81 -105.21 125.65
CA VAL A 76 -31.61 -105.19 124.78
C VAL A 76 -32.02 -105.37 123.31
N GLN A 77 -32.95 -106.29 123.01
CA GLN A 77 -33.47 -106.48 121.66
C GLN A 77 -34.17 -105.22 121.14
N ALA A 78 -34.96 -104.54 121.96
CA ALA A 78 -35.61 -103.28 121.60
C ALA A 78 -34.57 -102.18 121.30
N GLN A 79 -33.56 -102.02 122.15
CA GLN A 79 -32.46 -101.06 121.94
C GLN A 79 -31.65 -101.35 120.67
N LEU A 80 -31.34 -102.61 120.40
CA LEU A 80 -30.67 -103.01 119.16
C LEU A 80 -31.54 -102.73 117.94
N SER A 81 -32.85 -102.95 118.02
CA SER A 81 -33.79 -102.66 116.94
C SER A 81 -33.88 -101.16 116.65
N GLU A 82 -33.90 -100.32 117.70
CA GLU A 82 -33.88 -98.87 117.60
C GLU A 82 -32.54 -98.34 117.04
N LEU A 83 -31.41 -98.92 117.47
CA LEU A 83 -30.09 -98.60 116.91
C LEU A 83 -30.00 -98.97 115.43
N LEU A 84 -30.50 -100.15 115.03
CA LEU A 84 -30.54 -100.53 113.62
C LEU A 84 -31.45 -99.61 112.80
N ALA A 85 -32.58 -99.16 113.35
CA ALA A 85 -33.46 -98.20 112.69
C ALA A 85 -32.79 -96.83 112.53
N SER A 86 -32.07 -96.36 113.56
CA SER A 86 -31.34 -95.08 113.48
C SER A 86 -30.16 -95.16 112.50
N LEU A 87 -29.42 -96.27 112.47
CA LEU A 87 -28.36 -96.50 111.49
C LEU A 87 -28.90 -96.50 110.06
N ARG A 88 -30.02 -97.21 109.81
CA ARG A 88 -30.68 -97.19 108.49
C ARG A 88 -31.17 -95.79 108.10
N ALA A 89 -31.68 -95.01 109.05
CA ALA A 89 -32.10 -93.63 108.78
C ALA A 89 -30.91 -92.72 108.46
N VAL A 90 -29.77 -92.89 109.15
CA VAL A 90 -28.53 -92.16 108.87
C VAL A 90 -27.97 -92.57 107.50
N GLU A 91 -27.96 -93.86 107.18
CA GLU A 91 -27.53 -94.38 105.88
C GLU A 91 -28.41 -93.84 104.75
N ALA A 92 -29.74 -93.93 104.88
CA ALA A 92 -30.68 -93.37 103.92
C ALA A 92 -30.48 -91.85 103.76
N GLY A 93 -30.38 -91.09 104.86
CA GLY A 93 -30.14 -89.66 104.81
C GLY A 93 -28.76 -89.28 104.24
N ALA A 94 -27.75 -90.13 104.39
CA ALA A 94 -26.44 -89.93 103.77
C ALA A 94 -26.50 -90.17 102.25
N LEU A 95 -27.18 -91.24 101.81
CA LEU A 95 -27.40 -91.52 100.39
C LEU A 95 -28.25 -90.43 99.72
N ASP A 96 -29.30 -89.93 100.39
CA ASP A 96 -30.10 -88.81 99.88
C ASP A 96 -29.28 -87.53 99.73
N ARG A 97 -28.37 -87.24 100.66
CA ARG A 97 -27.45 -86.08 100.54
C ARG A 97 -26.44 -86.25 99.42
N ILE A 98 -25.90 -87.46 99.24
CA ILE A 98 -24.96 -87.76 98.14
C ILE A 98 -25.66 -87.60 96.80
N THR A 99 -26.83 -88.22 96.63
CA THR A 99 -27.61 -88.11 95.37
C THR A 99 -28.03 -86.68 95.08
N ALA A 100 -28.44 -85.92 96.10
CA ALA A 100 -28.73 -84.48 95.94
C ALA A 100 -27.48 -83.66 95.56
N ALA A 101 -26.33 -83.97 96.15
CA ALA A 101 -25.06 -83.31 95.83
C ALA A 101 -24.57 -83.65 94.41
N GLU A 102 -24.70 -84.91 93.99
CA GLU A 102 -24.38 -85.36 92.64
C GLU A 102 -25.30 -84.69 91.61
N ALA A 103 -26.61 -84.64 91.87
CA ALA A 103 -27.56 -83.94 91.00
C ALA A 103 -27.24 -82.44 90.90
N ALA A 104 -26.87 -81.81 92.02
CA ALA A 104 -26.47 -80.40 92.03
C ALA A 104 -25.15 -80.14 91.28
N ALA A 105 -24.20 -81.08 91.35
CA ALA A 105 -22.93 -81.02 90.62
C ALA A 105 -23.15 -81.13 89.11
N VAL A 106 -23.92 -82.13 88.65
CA VAL A 106 -24.29 -82.29 87.24
C VAL A 106 -25.01 -81.05 86.71
N ALA A 107 -25.99 -80.53 87.46
CA ALA A 107 -26.69 -79.30 87.08
C ALA A 107 -25.80 -78.05 87.10
N ALA A 108 -24.68 -78.05 87.84
CA ALA A 108 -23.69 -76.97 87.80
C ALA A 108 -22.77 -77.09 86.57
N GLU A 109 -22.35 -78.31 86.23
CA GLU A 109 -21.57 -78.61 85.02
C GLU A 109 -22.37 -78.25 83.75
N GLU A 110 -23.62 -78.70 83.64
CA GLU A 110 -24.49 -78.36 82.49
C GLU A 110 -24.67 -76.84 82.34
N ARG A 111 -24.81 -76.10 83.44
CA ARG A 111 -24.89 -74.62 83.41
C ARG A 111 -23.58 -73.98 83.00
N ALA A 112 -22.44 -74.54 83.40
CA ALA A 112 -21.13 -74.04 82.99
C ALA A 112 -20.88 -74.28 81.50
N GLU A 113 -21.17 -75.48 81.01
CA GLU A 113 -21.07 -75.82 79.58
C GLU A 113 -21.97 -74.94 78.72
N GLN A 114 -23.22 -74.71 79.15
CA GLN A 114 -24.13 -73.79 78.44
C GLN A 114 -23.58 -72.35 78.42
N ALA A 115 -23.02 -71.86 79.53
CA ALA A 115 -22.44 -70.53 79.59
C ALA A 115 -21.19 -70.38 78.69
N GLU A 116 -20.37 -71.42 78.58
CA GLU A 116 -19.24 -71.45 77.65
C GLU A 116 -19.71 -71.46 76.20
N HIS A 117 -20.72 -72.26 75.88
CA HIS A 117 -21.32 -72.30 74.54
C HIS A 117 -21.92 -70.94 74.14
N ASP A 118 -22.63 -70.29 75.06
CA ASP A 118 -23.21 -68.96 74.85
C ASP A 118 -22.11 -67.90 74.66
N ARG A 119 -21.03 -67.97 75.44
CA ARG A 119 -19.85 -67.10 75.29
C ARG A 119 -19.22 -67.27 73.92
N ASP A 120 -18.96 -68.50 73.50
CA ASP A 120 -18.29 -68.79 72.23
C ASP A 120 -19.16 -68.36 71.03
N THR A 121 -20.47 -68.55 71.14
CA THR A 121 -21.45 -68.04 70.17
C THR A 121 -21.43 -66.51 70.11
N ALA A 122 -21.38 -65.83 71.27
CA ALA A 122 -21.32 -64.37 71.33
C ALA A 122 -20.01 -63.83 70.72
N VAL A 123 -18.87 -64.47 71.01
CA VAL A 123 -17.55 -64.12 70.46
C VAL A 123 -17.53 -64.30 68.94
N SER A 124 -18.06 -65.42 68.45
CA SER A 124 -18.17 -65.69 67.00
C SER A 124 -19.04 -64.63 66.30
N ARG A 125 -20.21 -64.31 66.86
CA ARG A 125 -21.10 -63.27 66.33
C ARG A 125 -20.44 -61.89 66.33
N ALA A 126 -19.70 -61.55 67.40
CA ALA A 126 -18.95 -60.30 67.47
C ALA A 126 -17.85 -60.24 66.39
N GLY A 127 -17.14 -61.33 66.16
CA GLY A 127 -16.12 -61.43 65.11
C GLY A 127 -16.69 -61.23 63.71
N VAL A 128 -17.83 -61.87 63.39
CA VAL A 128 -18.54 -61.69 62.12
C VAL A 128 -19.02 -60.24 61.95
N ALA A 129 -19.59 -59.64 62.99
CA ALA A 129 -20.06 -58.25 62.95
C ALA A 129 -18.90 -57.25 62.72
N ASP A 130 -17.75 -57.49 63.36
CA ASP A 130 -16.55 -56.68 63.17
C ASP A 130 -15.98 -56.82 61.75
N GLN A 131 -15.98 -58.03 61.19
CA GLN A 131 -15.58 -58.26 59.80
C GLN A 131 -16.51 -57.51 58.83
N GLN A 132 -17.82 -57.66 58.98
CA GLN A 132 -18.81 -56.96 58.17
C GLN A 132 -18.66 -55.44 58.26
N ARG A 133 -18.37 -54.90 59.45
CA ARG A 133 -18.09 -53.46 59.63
C ARG A 133 -16.85 -53.03 58.85
N ARG A 134 -15.77 -53.81 58.88
CA ARG A 134 -14.54 -53.50 58.11
C ARG A 134 -14.80 -53.53 56.61
N GLU A 135 -15.47 -54.57 56.12
CA GLU A 135 -15.84 -54.70 54.71
C GLU A 135 -16.75 -53.54 54.26
N ALA A 136 -17.72 -53.14 55.08
CA ALA A 136 -18.59 -51.99 54.80
C ALA A 136 -17.80 -50.66 54.72
N VAL A 137 -16.85 -50.43 55.64
CA VAL A 137 -15.99 -49.24 55.62
C VAL A 137 -15.06 -49.24 54.40
N GLU A 138 -14.49 -50.39 54.03
CA GLU A 138 -13.65 -50.51 52.84
C GLU A 138 -14.45 -50.30 51.55
N ALA A 139 -15.67 -50.86 51.48
CA ALA A 139 -16.59 -50.66 50.38
C ALA A 139 -17.00 -49.18 50.25
N GLN A 140 -17.30 -48.52 51.38
CA GLN A 140 -17.59 -47.08 51.41
C GLN A 140 -16.40 -46.26 50.91
N ARG A 141 -15.19 -46.50 51.44
CA ARG A 141 -13.96 -45.81 50.97
C ARG A 141 -13.69 -46.07 49.49
N GLY A 142 -13.97 -47.28 49.01
CA GLY A 142 -13.88 -47.64 47.60
C GLY A 142 -14.88 -46.86 46.74
N ALA A 143 -16.12 -46.72 47.20
CA ALA A 143 -17.15 -45.92 46.53
C ALA A 143 -16.80 -44.43 46.51
N GLU A 144 -16.31 -43.87 47.62
CA GLU A 144 -15.87 -42.47 47.71
C GLU A 144 -14.70 -42.18 46.77
N ARG A 145 -13.72 -43.09 46.64
CA ARG A 145 -12.63 -42.94 45.65
C ARG A 145 -13.17 -42.91 44.23
N ARG A 146 -14.03 -43.87 43.86
CA ARG A 146 -14.65 -43.89 42.52
C ARG A 146 -15.48 -42.63 42.24
N ALA A 147 -16.17 -42.09 43.24
CA ALA A 147 -16.92 -40.85 43.10
C ALA A 147 -15.99 -39.65 42.84
N ARG A 148 -14.90 -39.51 43.60
CA ARG A 148 -13.91 -38.45 43.39
C ARG A 148 -13.19 -38.56 42.05
N ASP A 149 -12.83 -39.78 41.64
CA ASP A 149 -12.20 -40.02 40.35
C ASP A 149 -13.17 -39.66 39.22
N ALA A 150 -14.45 -40.04 39.32
CA ALA A 150 -15.47 -39.66 38.35
C ALA A 150 -15.72 -38.14 38.30
N GLU A 151 -15.72 -37.44 39.43
CA GLU A 151 -15.80 -35.98 39.49
C GLU A 151 -14.61 -35.32 38.80
N LYS A 152 -13.39 -35.82 39.08
CA LYS A 152 -12.18 -35.31 38.45
C LYS A 152 -12.19 -35.53 36.94
N ASP A 153 -12.54 -36.73 36.49
CA ASP A 153 -12.63 -37.06 35.06
C ASP A 153 -13.68 -36.17 34.36
N ALA A 154 -14.80 -35.87 35.03
CA ALA A 154 -15.82 -34.95 34.52
C ALA A 154 -15.30 -33.51 34.41
N GLU A 155 -14.54 -33.01 35.39
CA GLU A 155 -13.90 -31.69 35.32
C GLU A 155 -12.82 -31.63 34.22
N ASP A 156 -11.97 -32.65 34.11
CA ASP A 156 -10.96 -32.73 33.06
C ASP A 156 -11.61 -32.76 31.65
N ALA A 157 -12.73 -33.47 31.50
CA ALA A 157 -13.52 -33.48 30.27
C ALA A 157 -14.11 -32.10 29.94
N LYS A 158 -14.63 -31.36 30.94
CA LYS A 158 -15.11 -29.98 30.75
C LYS A 158 -13.96 -29.07 30.31
N VAL A 159 -12.82 -29.11 30.99
CA VAL A 159 -11.64 -28.29 30.65
C VAL A 159 -11.17 -28.59 29.23
N LYS A 160 -11.15 -29.87 28.82
CA LYS A 160 -10.81 -30.27 27.46
C LYS A 160 -11.80 -29.70 26.45
N ALA A 161 -13.11 -29.82 26.69
CA ALA A 161 -14.15 -29.26 25.81
C ALA A 161 -14.01 -27.73 25.66
N TRP A 162 -13.74 -27.01 26.75
CA TRP A 162 -13.48 -25.57 26.69
C TRP A 162 -12.25 -25.21 25.87
N ARG A 163 -11.16 -26.00 25.97
CA ARG A 163 -9.97 -25.79 25.13
C ARG A 163 -10.26 -26.03 23.65
N GLU A 164 -11.02 -27.07 23.33
CA GLU A 164 -11.42 -27.37 21.94
C GLU A 164 -12.30 -26.25 21.35
N ILE A 165 -13.24 -25.72 22.13
CA ILE A 165 -14.06 -24.56 21.73
C ILE A 165 -13.18 -23.34 21.51
N ALA A 166 -12.28 -23.02 22.44
CA ALA A 166 -11.38 -21.88 22.32
C ALA A 166 -10.44 -22.01 21.11
N GLU A 167 -9.93 -23.21 20.82
CA GLU A 167 -9.12 -23.48 19.64
C GLU A 167 -9.93 -23.32 18.34
N HIS A 168 -11.17 -23.81 18.32
CA HIS A 168 -12.08 -23.62 17.20
C HIS A 168 -12.38 -22.14 16.94
N ASP A 169 -12.67 -21.36 17.99
CA ASP A 169 -12.91 -19.93 17.89
C ASP A 169 -11.67 -19.16 17.44
N HIS A 170 -10.48 -19.54 17.90
CA HIS A 170 -9.23 -18.97 17.43
C HIS A 170 -8.96 -19.30 15.95
N LYS A 171 -9.22 -20.54 15.51
CA LYS A 171 -9.14 -20.92 14.09
C LYS A 171 -10.15 -20.16 13.24
N ARG A 172 -11.39 -20.01 13.73
CA ARG A 172 -12.43 -19.22 13.08
C ARG A 172 -12.02 -17.76 12.97
N GLY A 173 -11.51 -17.15 14.03
CA GLY A 173 -11.01 -15.78 14.02
C GLY A 173 -9.85 -15.58 13.04
N LYS A 174 -8.92 -16.54 12.95
CA LYS A 174 -7.86 -16.53 11.92
C LYS A 174 -8.41 -16.64 10.50
N ALA A 175 -9.42 -17.47 10.29
CA ALA A 175 -10.07 -17.62 8.99
C ALA A 175 -10.85 -16.36 8.59
N GLU A 176 -11.56 -15.74 9.53
CA GLU A 176 -12.25 -14.46 9.35
C GLU A 176 -11.24 -13.34 9.04
N ALA A 177 -10.14 -13.23 9.79
CA ALA A 177 -9.08 -12.25 9.52
C ALA A 177 -8.42 -12.46 8.15
N ALA A 178 -8.13 -13.71 7.76
CA ALA A 178 -7.58 -14.02 6.44
C ALA A 178 -8.57 -13.69 5.31
N ARG A 179 -9.88 -13.90 5.54
CA ARG A 179 -10.93 -13.49 4.60
C ARG A 179 -10.97 -11.97 4.45
N ASP A 180 -10.94 -11.24 5.55
CA ASP A 180 -10.96 -9.77 5.55
C ASP A 180 -9.71 -9.21 4.86
N GLU A 181 -8.54 -9.80 5.12
CA GLU A 181 -7.29 -9.46 4.43
C GLU A 181 -7.38 -9.75 2.93
N ALA A 182 -7.93 -10.91 2.53
CA ALA A 182 -8.14 -11.24 1.13
C ALA A 182 -9.11 -10.25 0.45
N GLN A 183 -10.18 -9.84 1.13
CA GLN A 183 -11.12 -8.83 0.63
C GLN A 183 -10.46 -7.44 0.52
N ALA A 184 -9.64 -7.05 1.49
CA ALA A 184 -8.87 -5.82 1.45
C ALA A 184 -7.85 -5.84 0.29
N ASN A 185 -7.16 -6.95 0.07
CA ASN A 185 -6.25 -7.15 -1.05
C ASN A 185 -6.98 -7.09 -2.39
N LEU A 186 -8.15 -7.72 -2.52
CA LEU A 186 -8.98 -7.62 -3.73
C LEU A 186 -9.44 -6.18 -4.00
N LYS A 187 -9.83 -5.45 -2.95
CA LYS A 187 -10.19 -4.02 -3.07
C LYS A 187 -8.99 -3.19 -3.52
N ALA A 188 -7.82 -3.38 -2.91
CA ALA A 188 -6.60 -2.68 -3.28
C ALA A 188 -6.16 -3.02 -4.72
N LEU A 189 -6.32 -4.27 -5.15
CA LEU A 189 -6.04 -4.71 -6.51
C LEU A 189 -7.01 -4.04 -7.50
N LYS A 190 -8.30 -3.97 -7.16
CA LYS A 190 -9.29 -3.25 -7.96
C LYS A 190 -8.95 -1.77 -8.09
N GLU A 191 -8.62 -1.09 -6.99
CA GLU A 191 -8.20 0.32 -7.02
C GLU A 191 -6.93 0.52 -7.86
N ARG A 192 -5.98 -0.43 -7.86
CA ARG A 192 -4.81 -0.40 -8.74
C ARG A 192 -5.19 -0.56 -10.21
N PHE A 193 -6.11 -1.47 -10.53
CA PHE A 193 -6.60 -1.62 -11.89
C PHE A 193 -7.35 -0.38 -12.37
N ASP A 194 -8.19 0.22 -11.53
CA ASP A 194 -8.91 1.45 -11.84
C ASP A 194 -7.91 2.58 -12.12
N ARG A 195 -6.86 2.75 -11.29
CA ARG A 195 -5.79 3.73 -11.55
C ARG A 195 -5.02 3.44 -12.84
N LEU A 196 -4.69 2.18 -13.11
CA LEU A 196 -4.01 1.82 -14.36
C LEU A 196 -4.89 2.09 -15.59
N ALA A 197 -6.20 1.90 -15.47
CA ALA A 197 -7.15 2.26 -16.53
C ALA A 197 -7.21 3.78 -16.73
N ASP A 198 -7.29 4.56 -15.64
CA ASP A 198 -7.24 6.02 -15.69
C ASP A 198 -5.92 6.54 -16.30
N ASP A 199 -4.78 5.94 -15.91
CA ASP A 199 -3.46 6.25 -16.45
C ASP A 199 -3.36 5.90 -17.94
N ALA A 200 -3.91 4.76 -18.36
CA ALA A 200 -3.96 4.36 -19.77
C ALA A 200 -4.83 5.33 -20.59
N ASP A 201 -5.97 5.78 -20.06
CA ASP A 201 -6.81 6.79 -20.68
C ASP A 201 -6.12 8.15 -20.75
N ALA A 202 -5.39 8.54 -19.70
CA ALA A 202 -4.58 9.77 -19.66
C ALA A 202 -3.44 9.72 -20.68
N LEU A 203 -2.73 8.59 -20.78
CA LEU A 203 -1.71 8.35 -21.81
C LEU A 203 -2.32 8.35 -23.21
N GLY A 204 -3.52 7.79 -23.39
CA GLY A 204 -4.26 7.85 -24.65
C GLY A 204 -4.60 9.28 -25.06
N LYS A 205 -5.01 10.13 -24.10
CA LYS A 205 -5.23 11.57 -24.33
C LYS A 205 -3.92 12.31 -24.63
N SER A 206 -2.86 12.02 -23.90
CA SER A 206 -1.52 12.60 -24.10
C SER A 206 -0.96 12.24 -25.48
N ASN A 207 -1.05 10.97 -25.90
CA ASN A 207 -0.63 10.54 -27.23
C ASN A 207 -1.44 11.20 -28.35
N LYS A 208 -2.76 11.38 -28.17
CA LYS A 208 -3.58 12.15 -29.12
C LYS A 208 -3.12 13.60 -29.21
N GLU A 209 -2.76 14.21 -28.08
CA GLU A 209 -2.26 15.58 -28.05
C GLU A 209 -0.87 15.70 -28.67
N LEU A 210 0.05 14.78 -28.37
CA LEU A 210 1.35 14.68 -29.01
C LEU A 210 1.23 14.45 -30.52
N THR A 211 0.26 13.66 -30.97
CA THR A 211 -0.01 13.47 -32.41
C THR A 211 -0.49 14.77 -33.06
N LYS A 212 -1.34 15.55 -32.38
CA LYS A 212 -1.73 16.88 -32.87
C LYS A 212 -0.56 17.86 -32.87
N GLN A 213 0.29 17.84 -31.85
CA GLN A 213 1.47 18.68 -31.75
C GLN A 213 2.50 18.31 -32.83
N ALA A 214 2.69 17.03 -33.10
CA ALA A 214 3.53 16.54 -34.20
C ALA A 214 2.99 17.01 -35.56
N ALA A 215 1.67 16.86 -35.81
CA ALA A 215 1.04 17.37 -37.03
C ALA A 215 1.11 18.90 -37.15
N ALA A 216 1.07 19.64 -36.04
CA ALA A 216 1.27 21.08 -36.02
C ALA A 216 2.73 21.47 -36.27
N ALA A 217 3.68 20.72 -35.72
CA ALA A 217 5.12 20.90 -35.93
C ALA A 217 5.52 20.58 -37.38
N GLU A 218 4.99 19.51 -37.99
CA GLU A 218 5.18 19.22 -39.41
C GLU A 218 4.63 20.33 -40.31
N LYS A 219 3.46 20.88 -39.98
CA LYS A 219 2.92 22.06 -40.68
C LYS A 219 3.79 23.30 -40.50
N ALA A 220 4.30 23.54 -39.29
CA ALA A 220 5.20 24.67 -39.02
C ALA A 220 6.54 24.51 -39.75
N GLN A 221 7.06 23.28 -39.83
CA GLN A 221 8.28 22.97 -40.59
C GLN A 221 8.05 23.16 -42.10
N ALA A 222 6.93 22.70 -42.64
CA ALA A 222 6.58 22.95 -44.05
C ALA A 222 6.45 24.45 -44.37
N VAL A 223 5.92 25.24 -43.43
CA VAL A 223 5.85 26.71 -43.55
C VAL A 223 7.25 27.33 -43.47
N ALA A 224 8.12 26.86 -42.58
CA ALA A 224 9.50 27.33 -42.46
C ALA A 224 10.33 27.00 -43.71
N GLU A 225 10.21 25.80 -44.26
CA GLU A 225 10.86 25.38 -45.51
C GLU A 225 10.34 26.18 -46.72
N ALA A 226 9.03 26.49 -46.77
CA ALA A 226 8.47 27.38 -47.78
C ALA A 226 8.98 28.82 -47.65
N ALA A 227 9.10 29.33 -46.42
CA ALA A 227 9.66 30.65 -46.15
C ALA A 227 11.16 30.73 -46.51
N GLN A 228 11.91 29.66 -46.24
CA GLN A 228 13.32 29.57 -46.63
C GLN A 228 13.48 29.58 -48.15
N ARG A 229 12.69 28.78 -48.89
CA ARG A 229 12.71 28.82 -50.36
C ARG A 229 12.30 30.18 -50.92
N ALA A 230 11.34 30.86 -50.27
CA ALA A 230 10.96 32.21 -50.66
C ALA A 230 12.09 33.23 -50.41
N ALA A 231 12.83 33.10 -49.30
CA ALA A 231 13.99 33.94 -49.00
C ALA A 231 15.16 33.68 -49.97
N GLU A 232 15.44 32.41 -50.31
CA GLU A 232 16.46 32.03 -51.29
C GLU A 232 16.11 32.58 -52.69
N ASN A 233 14.84 32.50 -53.10
CA ASN A 233 14.37 33.09 -54.36
C ASN A 233 14.45 34.63 -54.35
N ALA A 234 14.13 35.27 -53.22
CA ALA A 234 14.25 36.72 -53.08
C ALA A 234 15.72 37.17 -53.10
N GLN A 235 16.64 36.38 -52.54
CA GLN A 235 18.07 36.64 -52.60
C GLN A 235 18.61 36.49 -54.02
N ALA A 236 18.23 35.43 -54.74
CA ALA A 236 18.60 35.25 -56.15
C ALA A 236 18.06 36.40 -57.04
N ALA A 237 16.84 36.88 -56.77
CA ALA A 237 16.28 38.04 -57.47
C ALA A 237 17.02 39.34 -57.14
N ALA A 238 17.46 39.52 -55.88
CA ALA A 238 18.24 40.69 -55.47
C ALA A 238 19.66 40.67 -56.06
N GLU A 239 20.28 39.50 -56.19
CA GLU A 239 21.57 39.32 -56.86
C GLU A 239 21.46 39.62 -58.35
N ALA A 240 20.43 39.10 -59.03
CA ALA A 240 20.15 39.44 -60.44
C ALA A 240 19.91 40.95 -60.65
N ALA A 241 19.17 41.60 -59.74
CA ALA A 241 18.95 43.05 -59.81
C ALA A 241 20.23 43.87 -59.56
N ARG A 242 21.13 43.37 -58.70
CA ARG A 242 22.44 43.98 -58.45
C ARG A 242 23.35 43.87 -59.68
N ASP A 243 23.36 42.72 -60.34
CA ASP A 243 24.16 42.51 -61.55
C ASP A 243 23.64 43.37 -62.71
N GLU A 244 22.31 43.49 -62.87
CA GLU A 244 21.70 44.41 -63.84
C GLU A 244 22.04 45.88 -63.54
N ALA A 245 22.10 46.28 -62.26
CA ALA A 245 22.51 47.62 -61.85
C ALA A 245 24.00 47.90 -62.11
N ILE A 246 24.87 46.88 -61.97
CA ILE A 246 26.30 46.99 -62.31
C ILE A 246 26.46 47.19 -63.82
N VAL A 247 25.77 46.41 -64.65
CA VAL A 247 25.79 46.58 -66.11
C VAL A 247 25.31 47.97 -66.51
N LYS A 248 24.21 48.47 -65.94
CA LYS A 248 23.70 49.82 -66.22
C LYS A 248 24.65 50.93 -65.75
N ARG A 249 25.36 50.73 -64.64
CA ARG A 249 26.39 51.65 -64.15
C ARG A 249 27.58 51.68 -65.09
N ASP A 250 28.02 50.53 -65.58
CA ASP A 250 29.19 50.43 -66.46
C ASP A 250 28.86 51.01 -67.86
N GLU A 251 27.64 50.78 -68.37
CA GLU A 251 27.14 51.47 -69.57
C GLU A 251 27.02 52.99 -69.39
N ALA A 252 26.67 53.46 -68.18
CA ALA A 252 26.63 54.89 -67.86
C ALA A 252 28.03 55.49 -67.73
N ALA A 253 29.01 54.73 -67.21
CA ALA A 253 30.41 55.11 -67.15
C ALA A 253 31.03 55.20 -68.55
N ASP A 254 30.74 54.24 -69.44
CA ASP A 254 31.18 54.27 -70.83
C ASP A 254 30.58 55.46 -71.61
N LYS A 255 29.29 55.76 -71.36
CA LYS A 255 28.63 56.96 -71.92
C LYS A 255 29.22 58.26 -71.36
N ALA A 256 29.60 58.29 -70.09
CA ALA A 256 30.25 59.45 -69.48
C ALA A 256 31.67 59.66 -70.05
N THR A 257 32.47 58.61 -70.19
CA THR A 257 33.79 58.69 -70.84
C THR A 257 33.67 59.13 -72.30
N ALA A 258 32.69 58.59 -73.06
CA ALA A 258 32.43 59.03 -74.43
C ALA A 258 31.95 60.49 -74.53
N ALA A 259 31.22 60.99 -73.51
CA ALA A 259 30.82 62.39 -73.43
C ALA A 259 32.01 63.31 -73.10
N THR A 260 32.90 62.90 -72.20
CA THR A 260 34.14 63.62 -71.87
C THR A 260 35.07 63.71 -73.07
N THR A 261 35.27 62.62 -73.81
CA THR A 261 36.08 62.64 -75.05
C THR A 261 35.46 63.54 -76.13
N ARG A 262 34.12 63.60 -76.24
CA ARG A 262 33.44 64.55 -77.15
C ARG A 262 33.56 66.00 -76.69
N ALA A 263 33.57 66.25 -75.38
CA ALA A 263 33.79 67.58 -74.82
C ALA A 263 35.23 68.06 -75.07
N GLU A 264 36.23 67.20 -74.86
CA GLU A 264 37.64 67.49 -75.16
C GLU A 264 37.85 67.74 -76.67
N GLN A 265 37.23 66.95 -77.54
CA GLN A 265 37.25 67.17 -78.99
C GLN A 265 36.57 68.49 -79.39
N ALA A 266 35.46 68.86 -78.74
CA ALA A 266 34.78 70.13 -78.96
C ALA A 266 35.59 71.33 -78.46
N GLU A 267 36.34 71.20 -77.36
CA GLU A 267 37.24 72.25 -76.86
C GLU A 267 38.47 72.43 -77.76
N THR A 268 39.00 71.32 -78.30
CA THR A 268 40.10 71.36 -79.28
C THR A 268 39.65 72.07 -80.56
N GLU A 269 38.44 71.76 -81.04
CA GLU A 269 37.85 72.39 -82.21
C GLU A 269 37.48 73.86 -81.95
N GLN A 270 37.00 74.20 -80.75
CA GLN A 270 36.73 75.59 -80.37
C GLN A 270 38.02 76.41 -80.28
N THR A 271 39.14 75.82 -79.83
CA THR A 271 40.45 76.48 -79.82
C THR A 271 40.96 76.70 -81.24
N ARG A 272 40.86 75.68 -82.11
CA ARG A 272 41.20 75.79 -83.53
C ARG A 272 40.41 76.89 -84.24
N LEU A 273 39.09 76.94 -84.02
CA LEU A 273 38.22 77.98 -84.59
C LEU A 273 38.51 79.38 -84.02
N ARG A 274 38.93 79.49 -82.75
CA ARG A 274 39.38 80.78 -82.19
C ARG A 274 40.70 81.25 -82.83
N ASP A 275 41.64 80.35 -83.06
CA ASP A 275 42.91 80.68 -83.72
C ASP A 275 42.69 81.03 -85.20
N GLU A 276 41.80 80.33 -85.89
CA GLU A 276 41.37 80.64 -87.26
C GLU A 276 40.64 81.99 -87.33
N LEU A 277 39.76 82.29 -86.36
CA LEU A 277 39.09 83.59 -86.28
C LEU A 277 40.07 84.72 -85.98
N ALA A 278 41.05 84.52 -85.08
CA ALA A 278 42.09 85.50 -84.80
C ALA A 278 42.96 85.76 -86.03
N THR A 279 43.32 84.71 -86.77
CA THR A 279 44.07 84.82 -88.04
C THR A 279 43.26 85.53 -89.12
N ALA A 280 41.96 85.23 -89.24
CA ALA A 280 41.07 85.90 -90.18
C ALA A 280 40.87 87.38 -89.82
N GLN A 281 40.72 87.71 -88.52
CA GLN A 281 40.62 89.09 -88.03
C GLN A 281 41.90 89.87 -88.28
N GLN A 282 43.08 89.26 -88.05
CA GLN A 282 44.36 89.88 -88.39
C GLN A 282 44.49 90.14 -89.89
N THR A 283 44.05 89.19 -90.73
CA THR A 283 44.07 89.35 -92.19
C THR A 283 43.12 90.48 -92.63
N VAL A 284 41.94 90.60 -92.02
CA VAL A 284 41.01 91.71 -92.29
C VAL A 284 41.60 93.04 -91.83
N GLN A 285 42.25 93.09 -90.67
CA GLN A 285 42.91 94.30 -90.18
C GLN A 285 44.04 94.74 -91.13
N GLU A 286 44.89 93.80 -91.58
CA GLU A 286 45.93 94.10 -92.56
C GLU A 286 45.38 94.59 -93.91
N GLN A 287 44.21 94.09 -94.33
CA GLN A 287 43.54 94.58 -95.54
C GLN A 287 42.88 95.95 -95.33
N GLN A 288 42.36 96.24 -94.13
CA GLN A 288 41.84 97.55 -93.77
C GLN A 288 42.96 98.59 -93.67
N ASP A 289 44.12 98.24 -93.12
CA ASP A 289 45.29 99.12 -93.05
C ASP A 289 45.86 99.39 -94.45
N ARG A 290 45.87 98.39 -95.35
CA ARG A 290 46.23 98.59 -96.78
C ARG A 290 45.20 99.44 -97.52
N ALA A 291 43.90 99.26 -97.25
CA ALA A 291 42.85 100.07 -97.84
C ALA A 291 42.93 101.53 -97.37
N ALA A 292 43.18 101.76 -96.07
CA ALA A 292 43.40 103.09 -95.51
C ALA A 292 44.68 103.74 -96.07
N GLY A 293 45.75 102.97 -96.27
CA GLY A 293 46.96 103.43 -96.96
C GLY A 293 46.71 103.83 -98.42
N ALA A 294 45.94 103.02 -99.16
CA ALA A 294 45.57 103.30 -100.55
C ALA A 294 44.63 104.51 -100.66
N GLU A 295 43.72 104.71 -99.70
CA GLU A 295 42.83 105.87 -99.63
C GLU A 295 43.61 107.16 -99.34
N ALA A 296 44.57 107.11 -98.42
CA ALA A 296 45.48 108.24 -98.15
C ALA A 296 46.35 108.60 -99.37
N GLU A 297 46.87 107.62 -100.13
CA GLU A 297 47.57 107.88 -101.40
C GLU A 297 46.64 108.51 -102.43
N ARG A 298 45.38 108.07 -102.49
CA ARG A 298 44.38 108.59 -103.43
C ARG A 298 44.02 110.04 -103.12
N ASP A 299 43.86 110.39 -101.85
CA ASP A 299 43.60 111.76 -101.41
C ASP A 299 44.82 112.67 -101.65
N GLN A 300 46.03 112.15 -101.45
CA GLN A 300 47.26 112.85 -101.78
C GLN A 300 47.39 113.10 -103.29
N LEU A 301 46.99 112.14 -104.13
CA LEU A 301 46.94 112.31 -105.59
C LEU A 301 45.86 113.31 -106.01
N ALA A 302 44.68 113.28 -105.39
CA ALA A 302 43.60 114.24 -105.64
C ALA A 302 44.04 115.68 -105.31
N SER A 303 44.70 115.89 -104.15
CA SER A 303 45.24 117.20 -103.79
C SER A 303 46.28 117.71 -104.79
N ARG A 304 47.13 116.82 -105.32
CA ARG A 304 48.11 117.16 -106.37
C ARG A 304 47.44 117.50 -107.69
N LEU A 305 46.35 116.82 -108.03
CA LEU A 305 45.56 117.12 -109.23
C LEU A 305 44.92 118.51 -109.13
N THR A 306 44.27 118.83 -108.02
CA THR A 306 43.68 120.16 -107.78
C THR A 306 44.74 121.27 -107.81
N THR A 307 45.92 121.01 -107.26
CA THR A 307 47.05 121.96 -107.32
C THR A 307 47.56 122.13 -108.76
N ALA A 308 47.54 121.08 -109.57
CA ALA A 308 47.94 121.13 -110.96
C ALA A 308 46.90 121.87 -111.82
N GLU A 309 45.61 121.65 -111.58
CA GLU A 309 44.49 122.35 -112.23
C GLU A 309 44.52 123.85 -111.93
N GLN A 310 44.72 124.25 -110.68
CA GLN A 310 44.90 125.66 -110.31
C GLN A 310 46.06 126.33 -111.05
N ARG A 311 47.17 125.60 -111.27
CA ARG A 311 48.30 126.12 -112.05
C ARG A 311 48.00 126.23 -113.54
N VAL A 312 47.11 125.39 -114.08
CA VAL A 312 46.64 125.50 -115.47
C VAL A 312 45.71 126.71 -115.60
N ASP A 313 44.76 126.89 -114.69
CA ASP A 313 43.86 128.05 -114.68
C ASP A 313 44.64 129.37 -114.54
N GLU A 314 45.66 129.40 -113.66
CA GLU A 314 46.56 130.56 -113.53
C GLU A 314 47.33 130.86 -114.83
N ARG A 315 47.77 129.81 -115.55
CA ARG A 315 48.47 129.96 -116.83
C ARG A 315 47.52 130.39 -117.94
N ASP A 316 46.30 129.90 -117.96
CA ASP A 316 45.28 130.28 -118.94
C ASP A 316 44.84 131.74 -118.73
N ALA A 317 44.65 132.17 -117.48
CA ALA A 317 44.40 133.56 -117.14
C ALA A 317 45.58 134.50 -117.45
N GLU A 318 46.80 133.97 -117.51
CA GLU A 318 47.99 134.71 -117.95
C GLU A 318 48.08 134.78 -119.48
N ILE A 319 47.73 133.69 -120.17
CA ILE A 319 47.63 133.65 -121.64
C ILE A 319 46.54 134.60 -122.14
N GLU A 320 45.39 134.67 -121.47
CA GLU A 320 44.29 135.56 -121.84
C GLU A 320 44.68 137.03 -121.64
N ARG A 321 45.33 137.36 -120.52
CA ARG A 321 45.92 138.69 -120.30
C ARG A 321 46.93 139.08 -121.38
N LEU A 322 47.79 138.15 -121.79
CA LEU A 322 48.76 138.38 -122.86
C LEU A 322 48.09 138.53 -124.24
N ARG A 323 46.97 137.84 -124.49
CA ARG A 323 46.17 137.98 -125.72
C ARG A 323 45.50 139.34 -125.80
N ASP A 324 44.86 139.79 -124.71
CA ASP A 324 44.26 141.12 -124.63
C ASP A 324 45.31 142.22 -124.86
N GLU A 325 46.53 142.02 -124.36
CA GLU A 325 47.63 142.94 -124.56
C GLU A 325 48.12 142.97 -126.03
N VAL A 326 48.18 141.82 -126.69
CA VAL A 326 48.51 141.72 -128.12
C VAL A 326 47.42 142.33 -129.01
N GLU A 327 46.15 142.17 -128.64
CA GLU A 327 45.01 142.71 -129.38
C GLU A 327 44.92 144.23 -129.27
N ARG A 328 45.22 144.77 -128.08
CA ARG A 328 45.41 146.21 -127.88
C ARG A 328 46.52 146.78 -128.77
N VAL A 329 47.68 146.11 -128.82
CA VAL A 329 48.82 146.54 -129.66
C VAL A 329 48.50 146.43 -131.16
N ARG A 330 47.71 145.43 -131.58
CA ARG A 330 47.24 145.33 -132.98
C ARG A 330 46.24 146.43 -133.34
N GLY A 331 45.32 146.78 -132.45
CA GLY A 331 44.41 147.92 -132.64
C GLY A 331 45.17 149.25 -132.78
N GLU A 332 46.23 149.45 -132.00
CA GLU A 332 47.10 150.62 -132.11
C GLU A 332 47.88 150.66 -133.44
N ARG A 333 48.33 149.51 -133.95
CA ARG A 333 49.01 149.38 -135.24
C ARG A 333 48.08 149.61 -136.43
N ASP A 334 46.87 149.08 -136.40
CA ASP A 334 45.95 149.16 -137.54
C ASP A 334 45.40 150.59 -137.70
N GLN A 335 45.32 151.38 -136.62
CA GLN A 335 45.09 152.83 -136.68
C GLN A 335 46.27 153.60 -137.29
N ALA A 336 47.50 153.11 -137.14
CA ALA A 336 48.68 153.68 -137.79
C ALA A 336 48.72 153.33 -139.29
N GLN A 337 48.28 152.12 -139.65
CA GLN A 337 48.29 151.61 -141.03
C GLN A 337 47.21 152.27 -141.91
N ALA A 338 46.01 152.52 -141.38
CA ALA A 338 44.93 153.21 -142.11
C ALA A 338 45.26 154.67 -142.49
N ARG A 339 46.27 155.27 -141.84
CA ARG A 339 46.78 156.61 -142.21
C ARG A 339 47.81 156.57 -143.35
N ALA A 340 48.34 155.39 -143.69
CA ALA A 340 49.43 155.24 -144.65
C ALA A 340 48.98 154.89 -146.08
N ASP A 341 47.93 154.10 -146.26
CA ASP A 341 47.64 153.47 -147.57
C ASP A 341 46.61 154.20 -148.46
N ALA A 342 46.42 155.51 -148.23
CA ALA A 342 45.65 156.41 -149.11
C ALA A 342 46.45 156.98 -150.30
N SER A 343 47.58 156.37 -150.66
CA SER A 343 48.32 156.75 -151.85
C SER A 343 48.65 155.49 -152.64
N PRO A 344 47.95 155.23 -153.74
CA PRO A 344 48.38 154.19 -154.63
C PRO A 344 49.46 154.83 -155.50
N THR A 345 50.54 154.11 -155.70
CA THR A 345 50.71 153.43 -156.99
C THR A 345 52.13 152.91 -157.14
N HIS A 346 52.26 152.05 -158.14
CA HIS A 346 53.28 152.22 -159.16
C HIS A 346 54.42 151.22 -159.16
N GLU A 347 54.11 149.94 -159.07
CA GLU A 347 54.60 149.04 -160.13
C GLU A 347 53.89 147.68 -160.07
N GLN A 348 52.56 147.69 -159.96
CA GLN A 348 51.66 147.39 -161.09
C GLN A 348 52.16 147.56 -162.55
N ILE A 349 53.44 147.84 -162.86
CA ILE A 349 53.79 148.35 -164.20
C ILE A 349 54.84 147.56 -164.99
N ALA A 350 55.60 146.59 -164.46
CA ALA A 350 56.45 145.82 -165.37
C ALA A 350 56.78 144.43 -164.81
N GLU A 351 55.86 143.49 -164.67
CA GLU A 351 54.99 142.91 -165.70
C GLU A 351 53.89 142.17 -164.89
N MET A 352 52.57 142.40 -164.95
CA MET A 352 51.64 142.75 -166.03
C MET A 352 51.87 142.06 -167.37
N ILE A 353 53.00 141.39 -167.65
CA ILE A 353 53.33 141.00 -169.04
C ILE A 353 54.01 139.63 -169.26
N ARG A 354 54.62 138.90 -168.31
CA ARG A 354 55.00 137.49 -168.61
C ARG A 354 54.20 136.36 -167.94
N ALA A 355 53.15 136.74 -167.21
CA ALA A 355 51.86 136.05 -167.04
C ALA A 355 51.89 134.56 -166.58
N ALA A 356 51.81 134.18 -165.29
CA ALA A 356 51.04 134.58 -164.10
C ALA A 356 49.73 133.78 -163.91
N VAL A 357 49.42 133.47 -162.63
CA VAL A 357 48.07 133.16 -162.09
C VAL A 357 47.59 131.72 -162.39
N GLN A 358 47.07 130.89 -161.47
CA GLN A 358 46.58 131.02 -160.09
C GLN A 358 46.29 129.62 -159.47
N PRO A 359 45.94 129.56 -158.16
CA PRO A 359 45.56 128.40 -157.34
C PRO A 359 44.05 128.09 -157.51
N PRO A 360 43.36 127.38 -156.58
CA PRO A 360 42.79 128.04 -155.37
C PRO A 360 42.60 127.11 -154.13
N ALA A 361 42.65 127.66 -152.90
CA ALA A 361 41.57 128.12 -151.99
C ALA A 361 41.00 126.98 -151.09
N ALA A 362 41.03 127.09 -149.76
CA ALA A 362 40.36 128.03 -148.83
C ALA A 362 38.86 127.73 -148.68
N ASP A 363 38.37 127.66 -147.43
CA ASP A 363 37.62 128.77 -146.82
C ASP A 363 37.30 128.49 -145.33
N GLU A 364 37.10 129.58 -144.58
CA GLU A 364 36.65 129.66 -143.18
C GLU A 364 35.38 130.52 -143.08
N GLY A 365 34.69 130.45 -141.94
CA GLY A 365 33.62 131.38 -141.57
C GLY A 365 33.07 131.16 -140.16
N ASP A 366 33.52 132.00 -139.23
CA ASP A 366 32.86 132.80 -138.17
C ASP A 366 31.58 132.38 -137.39
N GLY A 367 31.51 132.81 -136.11
CA GLY A 367 30.26 133.17 -135.38
C GLY A 367 29.95 132.57 -133.99
N PRO A 368 29.87 133.38 -132.88
CA PRO A 368 29.54 132.94 -131.50
C PRO A 368 28.29 133.61 -130.83
N GLN A 369 27.84 133.07 -129.67
CA GLN A 369 27.01 133.77 -128.63
C GLN A 369 27.05 133.06 -127.24
N PRO A 370 26.68 133.75 -126.12
CA PRO A 370 26.93 133.34 -124.72
C PRO A 370 25.67 133.02 -123.88
N GLY A 371 25.85 132.48 -122.64
CA GLY A 371 24.92 132.72 -121.51
C GLY A 371 24.53 131.54 -120.58
N ASP A 372 24.77 131.76 -119.27
CA ASP A 372 23.89 131.51 -118.11
C ASP A 372 23.86 130.20 -117.27
N SER A 373 23.84 130.46 -115.94
CA SER A 373 23.09 129.82 -114.82
C SER A 373 23.70 128.71 -113.93
N HIS A 374 23.77 129.03 -112.62
CA HIS A 374 23.48 128.25 -111.38
C HIS A 374 24.00 126.78 -111.27
N LYS A 375 24.65 126.30 -110.19
CA LYS A 375 24.59 126.60 -108.75
C LYS A 375 25.73 125.86 -108.03
#